data_AF-A0A3L7W5J2-F1
#
_entry.id   AF-A0A3L7W5J2-F1
#
_cell.length_a   1.000
_cell.length_b   1.000
_cell.length_c   1.000
_cell.angle_alpha   90.00
_cell.angle_beta   90.00
_cell.angle_gamma   90.00
#
_symmetry.space_group_name_H-M   'P 1'
#
loop_
_entity.id
_entity.type
_entity.pdbx_description
1 polymer ?
#
loop_
_entity_poly.entity_id
_entity_poly.type
_entity_poly.pdbx_seq_one_letter_code
_entity_poly.pdbx_strand_id
1 'polypeptide(L)'
;MAAKKPVAKKSAVKRGAPKRSTLSPEFARRAADAAEAAGAERLTAVERAADQLRRYLNSHRPILLVVAPLILAGSAKAPQLILDGDLSFRVISSSGRGRSSLDRVSAAEIVELWGSADLYDRIEAALRSAAGLKSRPTGAIIAGLGVAGDHGAKV
;
A
#
# COMPACT_ATOMS: atom_id res chain seq x y z
N MET A 1 41.99 -23.31 -49.92
CA MET A 1 40.84 -22.64 -50.56
C MET A 1 39.75 -22.45 -49.51
N ALA A 2 39.30 -21.21 -49.31
CA ALA A 2 38.31 -20.83 -48.31
C ALA A 2 36.89 -21.20 -48.77
N ALA A 3 36.04 -21.72 -47.87
CA ALA A 3 34.59 -21.69 -48.07
C ALA A 3 33.78 -21.84 -46.76
N LYS A 4 33.32 -20.67 -46.29
CA LYS A 4 31.98 -20.35 -45.73
C LYS A 4 31.44 -21.16 -44.54
N LYS A 5 31.42 -20.46 -43.39
CA LYS A 5 30.53 -20.66 -42.23
C LYS A 5 29.05 -20.79 -42.66
N PRO A 6 28.24 -21.66 -42.04
CA PRO A 6 26.79 -21.50 -42.04
C PRO A 6 26.38 -20.51 -40.94
N VAL A 7 25.70 -19.45 -41.37
CA VAL A 7 25.08 -18.42 -40.54
C VAL A 7 23.88 -19.03 -39.82
N ALA A 8 23.86 -18.93 -38.49
CA ALA A 8 22.71 -19.28 -37.67
C ALA A 8 21.48 -18.49 -38.14
N LYS A 9 20.44 -19.20 -38.57
CA LYS A 9 19.13 -18.61 -38.87
C LYS A 9 18.58 -17.98 -37.58
N LYS A 10 18.61 -16.65 -37.49
CA LYS A 10 17.82 -15.88 -36.53
C LYS A 10 16.35 -16.21 -36.78
N SER A 11 15.77 -17.02 -35.91
CA SER A 11 14.33 -17.17 -35.79
C SER A 11 13.75 -15.81 -35.47
N ALA A 12 13.10 -15.18 -36.45
CA ALA A 12 12.35 -13.96 -36.26
C ALA A 12 11.22 -14.25 -35.27
N VAL A 13 11.37 -13.77 -34.03
CA VAL A 13 10.27 -13.70 -33.08
C VAL A 13 9.24 -12.74 -33.68
N LYS A 14 8.24 -13.28 -34.38
CA LYS A 14 7.00 -12.56 -34.65
C LYS A 14 6.45 -12.16 -33.29
N ARG A 15 6.64 -10.90 -32.90
CA ARG A 15 5.84 -10.28 -31.85
C ARG A 15 4.40 -10.35 -32.31
N GLY A 16 3.70 -11.38 -31.85
CA GLY A 16 2.26 -11.48 -32.01
C GLY A 16 1.68 -10.19 -31.45
N ALA A 17 0.92 -9.48 -32.28
CA ALA A 17 0.05 -8.42 -31.82
C ALA A 17 -0.74 -8.92 -30.59
N PRO A 18 -1.01 -8.06 -29.59
CA PRO A 18 -1.83 -8.46 -28.45
C PRO A 18 -3.12 -9.08 -29.01
N LYS A 19 -3.39 -10.35 -28.66
CA LYS A 19 -4.60 -11.05 -29.07
C LYS A 19 -5.77 -10.15 -28.71
N ARG A 20 -6.49 -9.64 -29.74
CA ARG A 20 -7.79 -8.99 -29.55
C ARG A 20 -8.61 -9.92 -28.66
N SER A 21 -9.07 -9.39 -27.52
CA SER A 21 -9.85 -10.12 -26.52
C SER A 21 -10.89 -11.02 -27.19
N THR A 22 -10.86 -12.31 -26.90
CA THR A 22 -11.85 -13.30 -27.38
C THR A 22 -13.22 -13.16 -26.69
N LEU A 23 -13.45 -12.04 -26.01
CA LEU A 23 -14.65 -11.76 -25.26
C LEU A 23 -15.71 -11.15 -26.18
N SER A 24 -16.99 -11.52 -26.00
CA SER A 24 -18.06 -10.90 -26.77
C SER A 24 -18.14 -9.40 -26.45
N PRO A 25 -18.55 -8.54 -27.41
CA PRO A 25 -18.73 -7.11 -27.14
C PRO A 25 -19.70 -6.82 -26.00
N GLU A 26 -20.71 -7.68 -25.79
CA GLU A 26 -21.65 -7.57 -24.67
C GLU A 26 -20.98 -7.85 -23.33
N PHE A 27 -20.16 -8.90 -23.25
CA PHE A 27 -19.40 -9.21 -22.04
C PHE A 27 -18.41 -8.08 -21.72
N ALA A 28 -17.72 -7.54 -22.72
CA ALA A 28 -16.79 -6.42 -22.53
C ALA A 28 -17.49 -5.18 -21.95
N ARG A 29 -18.72 -4.87 -22.40
CA ARG A 29 -19.53 -3.78 -21.83
C ARG A 29 -19.91 -4.06 -20.37
N ARG A 30 -20.44 -5.24 -20.06
CA ARG A 30 -20.80 -5.61 -18.68
C ARG A 30 -19.59 -5.61 -17.74
N ALA A 31 -18.43 -6.04 -18.23
CA ALA A 31 -17.19 -6.02 -17.46
C ALA A 31 -16.73 -4.57 -17.18
N ALA A 32 -16.89 -3.65 -18.14
CA ALA A 32 -16.62 -2.23 -17.92
C ALA A 32 -17.57 -1.64 -16.88
N ASP A 33 -18.88 -1.90 -16.98
CA ASP A 33 -19.87 -1.42 -15.99
C ASP A 33 -19.56 -1.95 -14.58
N ALA A 34 -19.18 -3.22 -14.46
CA ALA A 34 -18.79 -3.82 -13.19
C ALA A 34 -17.50 -3.23 -12.62
N ALA A 35 -16.53 -2.88 -13.48
CA ALA A 35 -15.29 -2.24 -13.05
C ALA A 35 -15.54 -0.81 -12.54
N GLU A 36 -16.39 -0.04 -13.21
CA GLU A 36 -16.81 1.31 -12.75
C GLU A 36 -17.54 1.23 -11.41
N ALA A 37 -18.48 0.29 -11.27
CA ALA A 37 -19.18 0.06 -10.01
C ALA A 37 -18.22 -0.32 -8.88
N ALA A 38 -17.26 -1.21 -9.15
CA ALA A 38 -16.23 -1.57 -8.18
C ALA A 38 -15.34 -0.38 -7.79
N GLY A 39 -15.00 0.49 -8.75
CA GLY A 39 -14.27 1.74 -8.50
C GLY A 39 -15.03 2.69 -7.58
N ALA A 40 -16.32 2.89 -7.82
CA ALA A 40 -17.19 3.74 -7.00
C ALA A 40 -17.36 3.19 -5.57
N GLU A 41 -17.56 1.88 -5.42
CA GLU A 41 -17.62 1.22 -4.11
C GLU A 41 -16.29 1.35 -3.36
N ARG A 42 -15.15 1.21 -4.06
CA ARG A 42 -13.81 1.39 -3.46
C ARG A 42 -13.63 2.81 -2.90
N LEU A 43 -14.05 3.83 -3.65
CA LEU A 43 -13.96 5.22 -3.21
C LEU A 43 -14.81 5.45 -1.96
N THR A 44 -16.06 4.98 -1.99
CA THR A 44 -16.99 5.07 -0.86
C THR A 44 -16.43 4.38 0.40
N ALA A 45 -15.81 3.21 0.23
CA ALA A 45 -15.19 2.47 1.34
C ALA A 45 -14.02 3.26 1.96
N VAL A 46 -13.20 3.90 1.14
CA VAL A 46 -12.09 4.76 1.60
C VAL A 46 -12.60 5.98 2.35
N GLU A 47 -13.61 6.66 1.83
CA GLU A 47 -14.21 7.82 2.50
C GLU A 47 -14.74 7.46 3.89
N ARG A 48 -15.50 6.36 3.98
CA ARG A 48 -16.02 5.86 5.27
C ARG A 48 -14.90 5.53 6.25
N ALA A 49 -13.85 4.87 5.79
CA ALA A 49 -12.70 4.53 6.62
C ALA A 49 -11.90 5.78 7.04
N ALA A 50 -11.74 6.76 6.16
CA ALA A 50 -11.10 8.03 6.47
C ALA A 50 -11.88 8.83 7.52
N ASP A 51 -13.21 8.85 7.41
CA ASP A 51 -14.08 9.49 8.41
C ASP A 51 -14.02 8.79 9.76
N GLN A 52 -14.00 7.45 9.76
CA GLN A 52 -13.82 6.67 10.98
C GLN A 52 -12.47 6.95 11.64
N LEU A 53 -11.39 7.05 10.85
CA LEU A 53 -10.07 7.41 11.33
C LEU A 53 -10.07 8.82 11.93
N ARG A 54 -10.64 9.81 11.23
CA ARG A 54 -10.77 11.19 11.74
C ARG A 54 -11.53 11.26 13.05
N ARG A 55 -12.66 10.55 13.16
CA ARG A 55 -13.44 10.46 14.41
C ARG A 55 -12.59 9.87 15.53
N TYR A 56 -11.92 8.74 15.29
CA TYR A 56 -11.05 8.10 16.27
C TYR A 56 -9.94 9.04 16.77
N LEU A 57 -9.23 9.70 15.85
CA LEU A 57 -8.16 10.64 16.16
C LEU A 57 -8.66 11.82 16.99
N ASN A 58 -9.81 12.37 16.65
CA ASN A 58 -10.41 13.48 17.40
C ASN A 58 -10.88 13.04 18.80
N SER A 59 -11.52 11.87 18.92
CA SER A 59 -11.98 11.35 20.22
C SER A 59 -10.83 11.04 21.18
N HIS A 60 -9.65 10.67 20.67
CA HIS A 60 -8.47 10.34 21.47
C HIS A 60 -7.39 11.43 21.42
N ARG A 61 -7.73 12.63 20.92
CA ARG A 61 -6.80 13.75 20.72
C ARG A 61 -5.94 14.03 21.96
N PRO A 62 -6.47 14.17 23.19
CA PRO A 62 -5.64 14.53 24.33
C PRO A 62 -4.48 13.56 24.58
N ILE A 63 -4.73 12.26 24.40
CA ILE A 63 -3.72 11.22 24.59
C ILE A 63 -2.75 11.21 23.41
N LEU A 64 -3.30 11.25 22.18
CA LEU A 64 -2.50 11.22 20.95
C LEU A 64 -1.53 12.41 20.85
N LEU A 65 -1.92 13.59 21.33
CA LEU A 65 -1.06 14.78 21.36
C LEU A 65 0.15 14.62 22.31
N VAL A 66 0.01 13.85 23.40
CA VAL A 66 1.08 13.63 24.37
C VAL A 66 2.09 12.60 23.86
N VAL A 67 1.63 11.60 23.10
CA VAL A 67 2.49 10.51 22.60
C VAL A 67 3.05 10.78 21.20
N ALA A 68 2.50 11.75 20.47
CA ALA A 68 2.99 12.14 19.16
C ALA A 68 4.37 12.84 19.24
N PRO A 69 5.21 12.73 18.20
CA PRO A 69 4.96 12.03 16.93
C PRO A 69 5.04 10.51 17.06
N LEU A 70 4.11 9.80 16.41
CA LEU A 70 4.11 8.32 16.36
C LEU A 70 4.60 7.84 14.99
N ILE A 71 5.64 7.01 14.98
CA ILE A 71 6.06 6.27 13.78
C ILE A 71 5.16 5.05 13.67
N LEU A 72 4.18 5.12 12.77
CA LEU A 72 3.20 4.05 12.57
C LEU A 72 3.78 2.95 11.67
N ALA A 73 4.58 3.34 10.69
CA ALA A 73 5.19 2.40 9.76
C ALA A 73 6.51 2.91 9.20
N GLY A 74 7.32 1.97 8.70
CA GLY A 74 8.59 2.26 8.03
C GLY A 74 9.82 1.87 8.83
N SER A 75 10.98 2.15 8.25
CA SER A 75 12.29 1.98 8.89
C SER A 75 13.19 3.16 8.53
N ALA A 76 14.38 3.26 9.12
CA ALA A 76 15.35 4.29 8.74
C ALA A 76 15.73 4.28 7.24
N LYS A 77 15.51 3.15 6.55
CA LYS A 77 15.85 2.93 5.12
C LYS A 77 14.63 2.87 4.19
N ALA A 78 13.41 2.88 4.72
CA ALA A 78 12.15 2.75 3.97
C ALA A 78 11.22 3.93 4.28
N PRO A 79 10.15 4.15 3.49
CA PRO A 79 9.25 5.26 3.76
C PRO A 79 8.63 5.17 5.14
N GLN A 80 8.63 6.27 5.89
CA GLN A 80 8.05 6.33 7.24
C GLN A 80 6.71 7.03 7.23
N LEU A 81 5.70 6.42 7.84
CA LEU A 81 4.42 7.06 8.13
C LEU A 81 4.44 7.58 9.56
N ILE A 82 4.26 8.89 9.70
CA ILE A 82 4.30 9.59 10.98
C ILE A 82 2.95 10.26 11.23
N LEU A 83 2.35 10.01 12.39
CA LEU A 83 1.25 10.80 12.93
C LEU A 83 1.85 11.93 13.78
N ASP A 84 1.66 13.17 13.35
CA ASP A 84 2.26 14.36 13.99
C ASP A 84 1.37 14.95 15.10
N GLY A 85 1.92 15.89 15.87
CA GLY A 85 1.24 16.56 16.99
C GLY A 85 0.08 17.48 16.56
N ASP A 86 -0.16 17.71 15.28
CA ASP A 86 -1.39 18.35 14.77
C ASP A 86 -2.44 17.32 14.32
N LEU A 87 -2.19 16.02 14.55
CA LEU A 87 -2.93 14.87 14.03
C LEU A 87 -2.91 14.75 12.50
N SER A 88 -2.01 15.45 11.82
CA SER A 88 -1.75 15.25 10.39
C SER A 88 -0.83 14.05 10.17
N PHE A 89 -0.99 13.38 9.04
CA PHE A 89 -0.09 12.33 8.62
C PHE A 89 0.98 12.91 7.71
N ARG A 90 2.23 12.48 7.93
CA ARG A 90 3.34 12.75 7.03
C ARG A 90 3.97 11.46 6.57
N VAL A 91 4.30 11.41 5.28
CA VAL A 91 5.09 10.32 4.71
C VAL A 91 6.48 10.84 4.41
N ILE A 92 7.49 10.22 5.02
CA ILE A 92 8.88 10.42 4.64
C ILE A 92 9.17 9.45 3.50
N SER A 93 9.41 9.95 2.29
CA SER A 93 9.87 9.11 1.17
C SER A 93 11.31 9.45 0.81
N SER A 94 12.17 8.44 0.67
CA SER A 94 13.50 8.64 0.09
C SER A 94 13.38 8.70 -1.42
N SER A 95 13.39 9.91 -1.98
CA SER A 95 13.60 10.04 -3.42
C SER A 95 15.01 9.55 -3.77
N GLY A 96 15.20 8.92 -4.93
CA GLY A 96 16.50 8.42 -5.41
C GLY A 96 17.61 9.48 -5.56
N ARG A 97 17.35 10.74 -5.18
CA ARG A 97 18.30 11.85 -5.08
C ARG A 97 18.71 12.19 -3.64
N GLY A 98 18.39 11.34 -2.65
CA GLY A 98 18.86 11.50 -1.27
C GLY A 98 18.15 12.59 -0.47
N ARG A 99 17.03 13.14 -0.97
CA ARG A 99 16.16 14.05 -0.22
C ARG A 99 14.93 13.31 0.25
N SER A 100 14.77 13.23 1.57
CA SER A 100 13.53 12.87 2.25
C SER A 100 12.56 14.05 2.17
N SER A 101 11.45 13.91 1.44
CA SER A 101 10.33 14.87 1.54
C SER A 101 9.39 14.39 2.63
N LEU A 102 8.91 15.32 3.47
CA LEU A 102 7.84 15.13 4.42
C LEU A 102 6.56 15.65 3.77
N ASP A 103 5.88 14.79 3.03
CA ASP A 103 4.64 15.18 2.37
C ASP A 103 3.49 14.99 3.36
N ARG A 104 2.68 16.04 3.56
CA ARG A 104 1.42 15.94 4.31
C ARG A 104 0.43 15.16 3.47
N VAL A 105 -0.22 14.18 4.09
CA VAL A 105 -1.15 13.28 3.42
C VAL A 105 -2.49 13.30 4.17
N SER A 106 -3.59 13.33 3.42
CA SER A 106 -4.92 13.30 4.00
C SER A 106 -5.25 11.91 4.58
N ALA A 107 -6.26 11.86 5.46
CA ALA A 107 -6.73 10.59 6.02
C ALA A 107 -7.19 9.58 4.94
N ALA A 108 -7.80 10.06 3.85
CA ALA A 108 -8.25 9.21 2.74
C ALA A 108 -7.05 8.61 1.99
N GLU A 109 -6.08 9.44 1.62
CA GLU A 109 -4.86 8.98 0.97
C GLU A 109 -4.07 8.00 1.84
N ILE A 110 -4.00 8.22 3.16
CA ILE A 110 -3.35 7.27 4.08
C ILE A 110 -4.10 5.93 4.17
N VAL A 111 -5.43 5.97 4.22
CA VAL A 111 -6.27 4.77 4.17
C VAL A 111 -6.05 4.00 2.87
N GLU A 112 -5.89 4.69 1.73
CA GLU A 112 -5.56 4.04 0.45
C GLU A 112 -4.16 3.42 0.43
N LEU A 113 -3.19 4.10 1.03
CA LEU A 113 -1.79 3.66 1.01
C LEU A 113 -1.55 2.45 1.94
N TRP A 114 -2.24 2.37 3.07
CA TRP A 114 -1.94 1.39 4.12
C TRP A 114 -3.10 0.46 4.48
N GLY A 115 -4.34 0.79 4.08
CA GLY A 115 -5.53 0.08 4.55
C GLY A 115 -5.89 0.45 5.99
N SER A 116 -7.19 0.48 6.30
CA SER A 116 -7.66 0.92 7.63
C SER A 116 -7.25 -0.02 8.76
N ALA A 117 -7.28 -1.34 8.53
CA ALA A 117 -6.94 -2.33 9.56
C ALA A 117 -5.49 -2.18 10.02
N ASP A 118 -4.55 -2.17 9.09
CA ASP A 118 -3.12 -2.01 9.38
C ASP A 118 -2.82 -0.68 10.09
N LEU A 119 -3.53 0.40 9.73
CA LEU A 119 -3.38 1.68 10.41
C LEU A 119 -3.79 1.61 11.88
N TYR A 120 -4.95 1.02 12.19
CA TYR A 120 -5.40 0.86 13.56
C TYR A 120 -4.50 -0.07 14.37
N ASP A 121 -4.02 -1.16 13.75
CA ASP A 121 -3.07 -2.08 14.36
C ASP A 121 -1.76 -1.38 14.74
N ARG A 122 -1.25 -0.51 13.85
CA ARG A 122 -0.04 0.29 14.11
C ARG A 122 -0.25 1.36 15.16
N ILE A 123 -1.40 2.04 15.16
CA ILE A 123 -1.76 3.01 16.19
C ILE A 123 -1.89 2.31 17.55
N GLU A 124 -2.55 1.14 17.61
CA GLU A 124 -2.64 0.35 18.83
C GLU A 124 -1.24 -0.03 19.33
N ALA A 125 -0.40 -0.60 18.47
CA ALA A 125 0.96 -1.01 18.85
C ALA A 125 1.77 0.16 19.42
N ALA A 126 1.70 1.33 18.79
CA ALA A 126 2.37 2.55 19.23
C ALA A 126 1.85 3.03 20.60
N LEU A 127 0.53 3.08 20.78
CA LEU A 127 -0.09 3.49 22.05
C LEU A 127 0.22 2.51 23.18
N ARG A 128 0.19 1.20 22.92
CA ARG A 128 0.57 0.18 23.90
C ARG A 128 2.03 0.32 24.32
N SER A 129 2.93 0.53 23.35
CA SER A 129 4.34 0.74 23.64
C SER A 129 4.56 2.01 24.48
N ALA A 130 3.89 3.11 24.16
CA ALA A 130 3.95 4.34 24.96
C ALA A 130 3.41 4.15 26.39
N ALA A 131 2.42 3.27 26.56
CA ALA A 131 1.86 2.91 27.85
C ALA A 131 2.65 1.82 28.61
N GLY A 132 3.77 1.33 28.09
CA GLY A 132 4.54 0.23 28.69
C GLY A 132 3.82 -1.12 28.68
N LEU A 133 2.78 -1.26 27.85
CA LEU A 133 2.00 -2.48 27.70
C LEU A 133 2.66 -3.41 26.66
N LYS A 134 2.53 -4.72 26.88
CA LYS A 134 2.90 -5.71 25.86
C LYS A 134 2.10 -5.47 24.58
N SER A 135 2.77 -5.59 23.43
CA SER A 135 2.12 -5.61 22.13
C SER A 135 1.11 -6.76 22.10
N ARG A 136 -0.08 -6.52 21.53
CA ARG A 136 -0.94 -7.63 21.13
C ARG A 136 -0.33 -8.30 19.90
N PRO A 137 -0.48 -9.63 19.75
CA PRO A 137 -0.17 -10.28 18.49
C PRO A 137 -1.08 -9.70 17.41
N THR A 138 -0.50 -8.91 16.52
CA THR A 138 -1.18 -8.27 15.39
C THR A 138 -1.28 -9.27 14.22
N GLY A 139 -2.45 -9.41 13.59
CA GLY A 139 -2.57 -9.91 12.22
C GLY A 139 -2.58 -11.43 11.94
N ALA A 140 -2.50 -12.34 12.91
CA ALA A 140 -2.59 -13.79 12.60
C ALA A 140 -3.99 -14.27 12.17
N ILE A 141 -5.03 -13.42 12.23
CA ILE A 141 -6.41 -13.82 11.90
C ILE A 141 -6.82 -13.45 10.46
N ILE A 142 -6.17 -12.47 9.80
CA ILE A 142 -6.55 -12.03 8.43
C ILE A 142 -5.36 -11.97 7.44
N ALA A 143 -4.10 -12.06 7.88
CA ALA A 143 -2.92 -12.03 7.00
C ALA A 143 -2.62 -13.35 6.26
N GLY A 144 -3.67 -14.10 5.88
CA GLY A 144 -3.60 -15.17 4.89
C GLY A 144 -3.63 -14.67 3.44
N LEU A 145 -3.65 -13.35 3.20
CA LEU A 145 -3.73 -12.75 1.87
C LEU A 145 -2.64 -11.67 1.67
N GLY A 146 -1.43 -12.12 1.28
CA GLY A 146 -0.68 -11.42 0.23
C GLY A 146 0.25 -10.27 0.60
N VAL A 147 1.30 -10.50 1.41
CA VAL A 147 2.64 -9.97 1.13
C VAL A 147 3.69 -11.06 1.43
N ALA A 148 3.64 -12.16 0.67
CA ALA A 148 4.79 -13.05 0.52
C ALA A 148 5.67 -12.51 -0.61
N GLY A 149 6.29 -11.35 -0.37
CA GLY A 149 7.40 -10.87 -1.16
C GLY A 149 8.68 -11.43 -0.58
N ASP A 150 9.18 -12.49 -1.20
CA ASP A 150 10.60 -12.89 -1.22
C ASP A 150 11.35 -12.96 0.12
N HIS A 151 11.21 -14.09 0.82
CA HIS A 151 12.33 -14.64 1.57
C HIS A 151 12.71 -15.97 0.95
N GLY A 152 13.74 -15.92 0.12
CA GLY A 152 14.40 -17.08 -0.46
C GLY A 152 14.60 -18.19 0.56
N ALA A 153 14.21 -19.39 0.14
CA ALA A 153 14.55 -20.63 0.80
C ALA A 153 16.07 -20.70 1.05
N LYS A 154 16.45 -20.60 2.32
CA LYS A 154 17.67 -21.17 2.89
C LYS A 154 17.44 -21.47 4.37
N VAL A 155 17.04 -22.71 4.66
CA VAL A 155 17.70 -23.66 5.57
C VAL A 155 17.12 -25.04 5.33
#